data_AF-A0A139RD29-F1
#
_entry.id   AF-A0A139RD29-F1
#
_cell.length_a   1.000
_cell.length_b   1.000
_cell.length_c   1.000
_cell.angle_alpha   90.00
_cell.angle_beta   90.00
_cell.angle_gamma   90.00
#
_symmetry.space_group_name_H-M   'P 1'
#
loop_
_entity.id
_entity.type
_entity.pdbx_description
1 polymer ?
#
loop_
_entity_poly.entity_id
_entity_poly.type
_entity_poly.pdbx_seq_one_letter_code
_entity_poly.pdbx_strand_id
1 'polypeptide(L)'
;MKNGQVRDPEKVTKEFKQSLFLRKNSLSVRGWTIEILNCIDKIEGSEFTLEDMYRFESDLKNIFVKNNHIKEKIRQQLQILRDKEIIEFKGRGKYRKL
;
A
#
# COMPACT_ATOMS: atom_id res chain seq x y z
N MET A 1 -8.25 6.06 -28.71
CA MET A 1 -7.87 7.49 -28.66
C MET A 1 -8.66 8.18 -27.55
N LYS A 2 -7.96 8.52 -26.46
CA LYS A 2 -8.33 9.56 -25.48
C LYS A 2 -6.98 10.11 -24.98
N ASN A 3 -6.64 11.31 -25.47
CA ASN A 3 -5.55 12.22 -25.11
C ASN A 3 -4.17 11.60 -24.84
N GLY A 4 -3.28 11.75 -25.83
CA GLY A 4 -1.90 11.26 -25.86
C GLY A 4 -0.93 11.97 -24.91
N GLN A 5 -1.16 11.82 -23.60
CA GLN A 5 -0.07 11.92 -22.64
C GLN A 5 0.55 10.54 -22.49
N VAL A 6 1.84 10.43 -22.82
CA VAL A 6 2.68 9.30 -22.41
C VAL A 6 2.62 9.26 -20.90
N ARG A 7 1.74 8.44 -20.34
CA ARG A 7 1.70 8.20 -18.90
C ARG A 7 3.04 7.60 -18.52
N ASP A 8 3.64 8.15 -17.49
CA ASP A 8 4.91 7.72 -16.94
C ASP A 8 4.97 6.19 -16.88
N PRO A 9 5.96 5.51 -17.50
CA PRO A 9 6.04 4.06 -17.52
C PRO A 9 5.99 3.47 -16.11
N GLU A 10 6.53 4.17 -15.11
CA GLU A 10 6.44 3.79 -13.70
C GLU A 10 5.01 3.79 -13.17
N LYS A 11 4.21 4.83 -13.49
CA LYS A 11 2.79 4.89 -13.08
C LYS A 11 1.97 3.79 -13.73
N VAL A 12 2.16 3.53 -15.03
CA VAL A 12 1.46 2.46 -15.74
C VAL A 12 1.85 1.10 -15.15
N THR A 13 3.13 0.90 -14.84
CA THR A 13 3.61 -0.35 -14.23
C THR A 13 3.06 -0.52 -12.82
N LYS A 14 2.98 0.54 -12.02
CA LYS A 14 2.41 0.51 -10.67
C LYS A 14 0.91 0.21 -10.70
N GLU A 15 0.14 0.90 -11.54
CA GLU A 15 -1.29 0.63 -11.76
C GLU A 15 -1.53 -0.81 -12.27
N PHE A 16 -0.67 -1.31 -13.15
CA PHE A 16 -0.79 -2.65 -13.72
C PHE A 16 -0.41 -3.75 -12.72
N LYS A 17 0.69 -3.58 -11.95
CA LYS A 17 1.08 -4.49 -10.85
C LYS A 17 -0.01 -4.55 -9.78
N GLN A 18 -0.60 -3.39 -9.43
CA GLN A 18 -1.76 -3.33 -8.53
C GLN A 18 -2.95 -4.11 -9.10
N SER A 19 -3.35 -3.86 -10.36
CA SER A 19 -4.47 -4.56 -11.00
C SER A 19 -4.30 -6.08 -11.06
N LEU A 20 -3.11 -6.58 -11.36
CA LEU A 20 -2.80 -8.01 -11.42
C LEU A 20 -2.79 -8.67 -10.05
N PHE A 21 -2.25 -7.97 -9.03
CA PHE A 21 -2.24 -8.47 -7.66
C PHE A 21 -3.65 -8.64 -7.09
N LEU A 22 -4.55 -7.70 -7.41
CA LEU A 22 -5.94 -7.73 -6.97
C LEU A 22 -6.70 -8.94 -7.53
N ARG A 23 -6.36 -9.45 -8.72
CA ARG A 23 -7.08 -10.58 -9.33
C ARG A 23 -6.76 -11.94 -8.68
N LYS A 24 -5.60 -12.11 -8.04
CA LYS A 24 -5.16 -13.41 -7.50
C LYS A 24 -5.50 -13.66 -6.02
N ASN A 25 -6.07 -12.69 -5.29
CA ASN A 25 -6.30 -12.80 -3.85
C ASN A 25 -7.79 -12.76 -3.45
N SER A 26 -8.11 -13.39 -2.32
CA SER A 26 -9.44 -13.37 -1.71
C SER A 26 -9.90 -11.93 -1.42
N LEU A 27 -11.21 -11.70 -1.45
CA LEU A 27 -11.82 -10.37 -1.30
C LEU A 27 -11.36 -9.63 -0.02
N SER A 28 -11.14 -10.37 1.08
CA SER A 28 -10.70 -9.79 2.36
C SER A 28 -9.23 -9.35 2.35
N VAL A 29 -8.33 -10.09 1.70
CA VAL A 29 -6.92 -9.72 1.53
C VAL A 29 -6.79 -8.52 0.59
N ARG A 30 -7.62 -8.48 -0.46
CA ARG A 30 -7.72 -7.31 -1.35
C ARG A 30 -8.04 -6.03 -0.61
N GLY A 31 -9.03 -6.06 0.29
CA GLY A 31 -9.43 -4.88 1.05
C GLY A 31 -8.23 -4.28 1.79
N TRP A 32 -7.49 -5.10 2.54
CA TRP A 32 -6.34 -4.64 3.31
C TRP A 32 -5.24 -4.03 2.45
N THR A 33 -4.86 -4.68 1.35
CA THR A 33 -3.77 -4.13 0.53
C THR A 33 -4.18 -2.82 -0.16
N ILE A 34 -5.43 -2.70 -0.61
CA ILE A 34 -5.94 -1.44 -1.20
C ILE A 34 -5.88 -0.33 -0.17
N GLU A 35 -6.42 -0.55 1.03
CA GLU A 35 -6.42 0.50 2.05
C GLU A 35 -5.02 0.90 2.50
N ILE A 36 -4.09 -0.06 2.59
CA ILE A 36 -2.69 0.25 2.89
C ILE A 36 -2.03 1.06 1.76
N LEU A 37 -2.30 0.74 0.49
CA LEU A 37 -1.83 1.54 -0.63
C LEU A 37 -2.41 2.96 -0.60
N ASN A 38 -3.71 3.11 -0.28
CA ASN A 38 -4.34 4.41 -0.11
C ASN A 38 -3.67 5.21 1.03
N CYS A 39 -3.37 4.57 2.16
CA CYS A 39 -2.62 5.20 3.25
C CYS A 39 -1.22 5.67 2.80
N ILE A 40 -0.49 4.83 2.07
CA ILE A 40 0.85 5.16 1.56
C ILE A 40 0.77 6.33 0.56
N ASP A 41 -0.22 6.35 -0.32
CA ASP A 41 -0.40 7.43 -1.30
C ASP A 41 -0.82 8.77 -0.66
N LYS A 42 -1.49 8.74 0.50
CA LYS A 42 -1.80 9.94 1.30
C LYS A 42 -0.58 10.56 1.98
N ILE A 43 0.49 9.80 2.21
CA ILE A 43 1.72 10.33 2.80
C ILE A 43 2.48 11.07 1.69
N GLU A 44 2.77 12.35 1.88
CA GLU A 44 3.51 13.13 0.88
C GLU A 44 4.97 12.67 0.77
N GLY A 45 5.53 12.75 -0.43
CA GLY A 45 6.90 12.36 -0.72
C GLY A 45 7.09 10.88 -1.06
N SER A 46 8.36 10.53 -1.32
CA SER A 46 8.78 9.18 -1.71
C SER A 46 9.17 8.30 -0.53
N GLU A 47 9.39 8.86 0.65
CA GLU A 47 9.75 8.13 1.87
C GLU A 47 8.65 8.26 2.93
N PHE A 48 8.48 7.21 3.73
CA PHE A 48 7.51 7.20 4.82
C PHE A 48 7.98 6.27 5.94
N THR A 49 7.40 6.42 7.13
CA THR A 49 7.74 5.61 8.29
C THR A 49 6.58 4.70 8.71
N LEU A 50 6.91 3.70 9.52
CA LEU A 50 5.91 2.85 10.16
C LEU A 50 4.99 3.66 11.07
N GLU A 51 5.51 4.73 11.68
CA GLU A 51 4.75 5.64 12.54
C GLU A 51 3.73 6.45 11.73
N ASP A 52 4.10 6.91 10.53
CA ASP A 52 3.15 7.56 9.60
C ASP A 52 2.01 6.61 9.25
N MET A 53 2.30 5.32 9.05
CA MET A 53 1.28 4.31 8.80
C MET A 53 0.37 4.07 10.01
N TYR A 54 0.90 4.16 11.23
CA TYR A 54 0.09 4.02 12.45
C TYR A 54 -0.87 5.18 12.67
N ARG A 55 -0.65 6.36 12.06
CA ARG A 55 -1.62 7.46 12.09
C ARG A 55 -2.96 7.08 11.45
N PHE A 56 -2.95 6.13 10.51
CA PHE A 56 -4.15 5.62 9.85
C PHE A 56 -4.79 4.44 10.58
N GLU A 57 -4.31 4.06 11.77
CA GLU A 57 -4.86 2.92 12.53
C GLU A 57 -6.36 3.07 12.80
N SER A 58 -6.80 4.26 13.23
CA SER A 58 -8.22 4.54 13.51
C SER A 58 -9.08 4.41 12.26
N ASP A 59 -8.61 4.92 11.11
CA ASP A 59 -9.32 4.80 9.84
C ASP A 59 -9.43 3.33 9.40
N LEU A 60 -8.32 2.59 9.49
CA LEU A 60 -8.28 1.16 9.18
C LEU A 60 -9.15 0.34 10.14
N LYS A 61 -9.25 0.74 11.41
CA LYS A 61 -10.12 0.08 12.39
C LYS A 61 -11.60 0.29 12.05
N ASN A 62 -11.98 1.46 11.56
CA ASN A 62 -13.35 1.73 11.11
C ASN A 62 -13.73 0.90 9.87
N ILE A 63 -12.78 0.67 8.96
CA ILE A 63 -12.99 -0.16 7.77
C ILE A 63 -13.02 -1.66 8.15
N PHE A 64 -12.06 -2.08 8.98
CA PHE A 64 -11.88 -3.48 9.38
C PHE A 64 -12.25 -3.70 10.85
N VAL A 65 -13.50 -3.40 11.20
CA VAL A 65 -14.02 -3.40 12.58
C VAL A 65 -13.72 -4.72 13.33
N LYS A 66 -13.80 -5.86 12.63
CA LYS A 66 -13.55 -7.19 13.20
C LYS A 66 -12.09 -7.48 13.54
N ASN A 67 -11.13 -6.69 13.06
CA ASN A 67 -9.71 -6.92 13.31
C ASN A 67 -9.23 -6.10 14.50
N ASN A 68 -8.80 -6.74 15.58
CA ASN A 68 -8.28 -6.07 16.78
C ASN A 68 -6.77 -5.78 16.70
N HIS A 69 -6.09 -6.31 15.69
CA HIS A 69 -4.64 -6.28 15.54
C HIS A 69 -4.22 -5.44 14.32
N ILE A 70 -4.66 -4.19 14.27
CA ILE A 70 -4.47 -3.31 13.09
C ILE A 70 -2.98 -3.04 12.84
N LYS A 71 -2.20 -2.67 13.86
CA LYS A 71 -0.74 -2.42 13.72
C LYS A 71 0.02 -3.64 13.20
N GLU A 72 -0.33 -4.83 13.69
CA GLU A 72 0.25 -6.08 13.20
C GLU A 72 -0.12 -6.31 11.73
N LYS A 73 -1.37 -6.03 11.36
CA LYS A 73 -1.83 -6.17 9.97
C LYS A 73 -1.15 -5.19 9.03
N ILE A 74 -0.95 -3.94 9.46
CA ILE A 74 -0.16 -2.94 8.73
C ILE A 74 1.25 -3.49 8.46
N ARG A 75 1.94 -3.99 9.48
CA ARG A 75 3.29 -4.58 9.32
C ARG A 75 3.29 -5.75 8.33
N GLN A 76 2.33 -6.67 8.43
CA GLN A 76 2.18 -7.77 7.49
C GLN A 76 1.98 -7.28 6.05
N GLN A 77 1.13 -6.27 5.83
CA GLN A 77 0.89 -5.73 4.48
C GLN A 77 2.12 -5.01 3.91
N LEU A 78 2.86 -4.26 4.73
CA LEU A 78 4.11 -3.62 4.30
C LEU A 78 5.16 -4.67 3.88
N GLN A 79 5.26 -5.81 4.58
CA GLN A 79 6.12 -6.91 4.16
C GLN A 79 5.72 -7.47 2.80
N ILE A 80 4.42 -7.70 2.57
CA ILE A 80 3.90 -8.17 1.28
C ILE A 80 4.20 -7.16 0.16
N LEU A 81 4.03 -5.86 0.41
CA LEU A 81 4.32 -4.81 -0.57
C LEU A 81 5.82 -4.72 -0.87
N ARG A 82 6.67 -4.92 0.13
CA ARG A 82 8.12 -5.01 -0.02
C ARG A 82 8.52 -6.20 -0.90
N ASP A 83 7.97 -7.37 -0.60
CA ASP A 83 8.29 -8.60 -1.34
C ASP A 83 7.80 -8.56 -2.81
N LYS A 84 6.92 -7.60 -3.13
CA LYS A 84 6.43 -7.32 -4.49
C LYS A 84 7.16 -6.18 -5.19
N GLU A 85 8.20 -5.63 -4.58
CA GLU A 85 8.96 -4.50 -5.09
C GLU A 85 8.06 -3.27 -5.39
N ILE A 86 7.05 -3.05 -4.54
CA ILE A 86 6.20 -1.84 -4.57
C ILE A 86 6.76 -0.79 -3.60
N ILE A 87 7.37 -1.25 -2.51
CA ILE A 87 8.08 -0.40 -1.56
C ILE A 87 9.43 -1.03 -1.22
N GLU A 88 10.38 -0.22 -0.81
CA GLU A 88 11.68 -0.64 -0.30
C GLU A 88 11.74 -0.42 1.21
N PHE A 89 12.27 -1.39 1.96
CA PHE A 89 12.53 -1.21 3.39
C PHE A 89 13.94 -0.65 3.61
N LYS A 90 14.03 0.57 4.14
CA LYS A 90 15.31 1.27 4.38
C LYS A 90 15.91 0.97 5.76
N GLY A 91 15.20 0.22 6.61
CA GLY A 91 15.61 -0.09 7.97
C GLY A 91 14.99 0.84 9.02
N ARG A 92 15.01 0.42 10.30
CA ARG A 92 14.48 1.18 11.45
C ARG A 92 13.04 1.68 11.28
N GLY A 93 12.19 0.89 10.61
CA GLY A 93 10.80 1.26 10.35
C GLY A 93 10.62 2.34 9.26
N LYS A 94 11.65 2.61 8.45
CA LYS A 94 11.56 3.52 7.29
C LYS A 94 11.37 2.74 6.00
N TYR A 95 10.57 3.31 5.11
CA TYR A 95 10.21 2.74 3.82
C TYR A 95 10.30 3.79 2.71
N ARG A 96 10.51 3.35 1.48
CA ARG A 96 10.51 4.18 0.28
C ARG A 96 9.56 3.61 -0.76
N LYS A 97 8.78 4.46 -1.42
CA LYS A 97 7.90 4.08 -2.52
C LYS A 97 8.75 3.82 -3.78
N LEU A 98 8.49 2.71 -4.46
CA LEU A 98 9.08 2.36 -5.75
C LEU A 98 8.09 2.63 -6.89
#